data_AF-A0A7S2TWF3-F1
#
_entry.id   AF-A0A7S2TWF3-F1
#
_cell.length_a   1.000
_cell.length_b   1.000
_cell.length_c   1.000
_cell.angle_alpha   90.00
_cell.angle_beta   90.00
_cell.angle_gamma   90.00
#
_symmetry.space_group_name_H-M   'P 1'
#
loop_
_entity.id
_entity.type
_entity.pdbx_description
1 polymer ?
#
loop_
_entity_poly.entity_id
_entity_poly.type
_entity_poly.pdbx_seq_one_letter_code
_entity_poly.pdbx_strand_id
1 'polypeptide(L)'
;SRINQARILLPSVEVPRDLQLVIAEVCGRLGTEGIRGDLACARAASAVAALDGRTTVEMKDLEKAMPLSLGHRLKKDPTDPVFDTKRKSLVLGALRRIADPEAFAVTA
;
A
#
# COMPACT_ATOMS: atom_id res chain seq x y z
N SER A 1 4.40 -25.08 -8.36
CA SER A 1 3.33 -24.06 -8.54
C SER A 1 3.92 -22.68 -8.27
N ARG A 2 3.35 -21.63 -8.88
CA ARG A 2 3.75 -20.23 -8.67
C ARG A 2 3.77 -19.84 -7.18
N ILE A 3 2.80 -20.34 -6.41
CA ILE A 3 2.69 -20.08 -4.97
C ILE A 3 3.87 -20.69 -4.19
N ASN A 4 4.30 -21.92 -4.51
CA ASN A 4 5.43 -22.55 -3.81
C ASN A 4 6.74 -21.79 -4.06
N GLN A 5 6.96 -21.32 -5.29
CA GLN A 5 8.13 -20.51 -5.63
C GLN A 5 8.12 -19.19 -4.86
N ALA A 6 6.98 -18.50 -4.82
CA ALA A 6 6.82 -17.25 -4.07
C ALA A 6 7.08 -17.44 -2.56
N ARG A 7 6.62 -18.56 -1.97
CA ARG A 7 6.88 -18.86 -0.54
C ARG A 7 8.37 -19.06 -0.24
N ILE A 8 9.11 -19.66 -1.16
CA ILE A 8 10.57 -19.85 -1.03
C ILE A 8 11.30 -18.51 -1.19
N LEU A 9 10.83 -17.65 -2.10
CA LEU A 9 11.46 -16.35 -2.38
C LEU A 9 11.17 -15.29 -1.30
N LEU A 10 10.01 -15.37 -0.65
CA LEU A 10 9.50 -14.35 0.28
C LEU A 10 10.49 -13.91 1.38
N PRO A 11 11.26 -14.79 2.05
CA PRO A 11 12.24 -14.38 3.05
C PRO A 11 13.37 -13.50 2.52
N SER A 12 13.64 -13.56 1.21
CA SER A 12 14.66 -12.77 0.53
C SER A 12 14.12 -11.47 -0.06
N VAL A 13 12.84 -11.15 0.13
CA VAL A 13 12.22 -9.95 -0.42
C VAL A 13 12.48 -8.75 0.49
N GLU A 14 13.10 -7.72 -0.06
CA GLU A 14 13.38 -6.47 0.64
C GLU A 14 12.37 -5.38 0.26
N VAL A 15 11.98 -4.60 1.27
CA VAL A 15 11.21 -3.36 1.08
C VAL A 15 12.19 -2.20 1.17
N PRO A 16 12.49 -1.48 0.07
CA PRO A 16 13.39 -0.32 0.10
C PRO A 16 12.96 0.72 1.14
N ARG A 17 13.94 1.40 1.75
CA ARG A 17 13.68 2.37 2.82
C ARG A 17 12.71 3.47 2.38
N ASP A 18 12.84 3.97 1.16
CA ASP A 18 11.96 5.02 0.64
C ASP A 18 10.51 4.53 0.53
N LEU A 19 10.30 3.27 0.13
CA LEU A 19 8.97 2.68 0.11
C LEU A 19 8.40 2.43 1.50
N GLN A 20 9.24 2.14 2.50
CA GLN A 20 8.80 2.08 3.90
C GLN A 20 8.31 3.45 4.39
N LEU A 21 8.99 4.54 4.00
CA LEU A 21 8.56 5.90 4.33
C LEU A 21 7.24 6.25 3.63
N VAL A 22 7.08 5.87 2.35
CA VAL A 22 5.80 6.04 1.63
C VAL A 22 4.67 5.30 2.33
N ILE A 23 4.89 4.05 2.77
CA ILE A 23 3.88 3.29 3.52
C ILE A 23 3.49 4.05 4.80
N ALA A 24 4.48 4.49 5.58
CA ALA A 24 4.25 5.19 6.84
C ALA A 24 3.47 6.49 6.64
N GLU A 25 3.82 7.25 5.60
CA GLU A 25 3.16 8.50 5.29
C GLU A 25 1.70 8.28 4.83
N VAL A 26 1.44 7.29 3.98
CA VAL A 26 0.07 6.96 3.55
C VAL A 26 -0.78 6.51 4.74
N CYS A 27 -0.27 5.61 5.58
CA CYS A 27 -0.95 5.15 6.80
C CYS A 27 -1.25 6.32 7.74
N GLY A 28 -0.30 7.22 7.93
CA GLY A 28 -0.47 8.46 8.71
C GLY A 28 -1.55 9.37 8.14
N ARG A 29 -1.55 9.63 6.83
CA ARG A 29 -2.55 10.48 6.17
C ARG A 29 -3.96 9.88 6.17
N LEU A 30 -4.06 8.55 6.08
CA LEU A 30 -5.33 7.83 6.13
C LEU A 30 -5.89 7.67 7.54
N GLY A 31 -5.13 8.10 8.57
CA GLY A 31 -5.56 8.01 9.97
C GLY A 31 -5.71 6.57 10.46
N THR A 32 -4.93 5.63 9.91
CA THR A 32 -4.97 4.23 10.37
C THR A 32 -4.31 4.13 11.74
N GLU A 33 -4.98 3.47 12.68
CA GLU A 33 -4.50 3.41 14.06
C GLU A 33 -3.37 2.36 14.24
N GLY A 34 -2.23 2.84 14.73
CA GLY A 34 -1.05 2.05 15.08
C GLY A 34 -0.29 1.43 13.90
N ILE A 35 0.83 0.77 14.19
CA ILE A 35 1.79 0.24 13.20
C ILE A 35 1.29 -0.97 12.39
N ARG A 36 0.07 -1.46 12.68
CA ARG A 36 -0.45 -2.68 12.06
C ARG A 36 -0.80 -2.48 10.60
N GLY A 37 -1.17 -1.25 10.20
CA GLY A 37 -1.40 -0.91 8.79
C GLY A 37 -0.11 -1.00 7.99
N ASP A 38 0.95 -0.40 8.51
CA ASP A 38 2.29 -0.35 7.92
C ASP A 38 2.85 -1.76 7.70
N LEU A 39 2.85 -2.57 8.76
CA LEU A 39 3.36 -3.93 8.72
C LEU A 39 2.56 -4.83 7.77
N ALA A 40 1.23 -4.70 7.78
CA ALA A 40 0.37 -5.46 6.88
C ALA A 40 0.60 -5.09 5.42
N CYS A 41 0.75 -3.80 5.13
CA CYS A 41 1.05 -3.30 3.80
C CYS A 41 2.41 -3.78 3.30
N ALA A 42 3.47 -3.64 4.12
CA ALA A 42 4.81 -4.09 3.76
C ALA A 42 4.83 -5.59 3.43
N ARG A 43 4.23 -6.43 4.28
CA ARG A 43 4.13 -7.88 4.04
C ARG A 43 3.32 -8.23 2.80
N ALA A 44 2.22 -7.53 2.56
CA ALA A 44 1.40 -7.74 1.37
C ALA A 44 2.18 -7.36 0.10
N ALA A 45 2.90 -6.24 0.11
CA ALA A 45 3.74 -5.82 -1.01
C ALA A 45 4.89 -6.81 -1.27
N SER A 46 5.55 -7.31 -0.21
CA SER A 46 6.56 -8.37 -0.33
C SER A 46 5.99 -9.65 -0.95
N ALA A 47 4.76 -10.03 -0.57
CA ALA A 47 4.09 -11.18 -1.17
C ALA A 47 3.75 -10.98 -2.64
N VAL A 48 3.35 -9.77 -3.04
CA VAL A 48 3.12 -9.42 -4.46
C VAL A 48 4.43 -9.50 -5.24
N ALA A 49 5.52 -8.92 -4.75
CA ALA A 49 6.83 -8.99 -5.37
C ALA A 49 7.31 -10.44 -5.51
N ALA A 50 7.16 -11.25 -4.46
CA ALA A 50 7.50 -12.68 -4.48
C ALA A 50 6.66 -13.48 -5.50
N LEU A 51 5.36 -13.20 -5.59
CA LEU A 51 4.47 -13.80 -6.58
C LEU A 51 4.81 -13.43 -8.02
N ASP A 52 5.48 -12.30 -8.22
CA ASP A 52 6.01 -11.84 -9.50
C ASP A 52 7.49 -12.25 -9.70
N GLY A 53 8.06 -13.06 -8.80
CA GLY A 53 9.42 -13.60 -8.91
C GLY A 53 10.55 -12.61 -8.62
N ARG A 54 10.24 -11.47 -7.97
CA ARG A 54 11.20 -10.42 -7.60
C ARG A 54 11.55 -10.46 -6.13
N THR A 55 12.75 -9.99 -5.79
CA THR A 55 13.26 -9.85 -4.41
C THR A 55 13.26 -8.42 -3.90
N THR A 56 12.77 -7.47 -4.69
CA THR A 56 12.68 -6.06 -4.30
C THR A 56 11.29 -5.55 -4.57
N VAL A 57 10.67 -4.97 -3.55
CA VAL A 57 9.37 -4.32 -3.67
C VAL A 57 9.51 -3.05 -4.50
N GLU A 58 8.59 -2.86 -5.44
CA GLU A 58 8.47 -1.67 -6.26
C GLU A 58 7.14 -0.93 -5.98
N MET A 59 7.02 0.31 -6.44
CA MET A 59 5.81 1.12 -6.26
C MET A 59 4.53 0.40 -6.74
N LYS A 60 4.60 -0.32 -7.87
CA LYS A 60 3.48 -1.11 -8.42
C LYS A 60 2.95 -2.19 -7.47
N ASP A 61 3.80 -2.67 -6.56
CA ASP A 61 3.42 -3.67 -5.56
C ASP A 61 2.63 -3.00 -4.43
N LEU A 62 3.01 -1.78 -4.05
CA LEU A 62 2.25 -0.96 -3.09
C LEU A 62 0.86 -0.61 -3.64
N GLU A 63 0.75 -0.26 -4.92
CA GLU A 63 -0.53 0.01 -5.57
C GLU A 63 -1.50 -1.19 -5.50
N LYS A 64 -0.97 -2.41 -5.60
CA LYS A 64 -1.76 -3.64 -5.45
C LYS A 64 -2.06 -3.95 -3.98
N ALA A 65 -1.07 -3.82 -3.11
CA ALA A 65 -1.13 -4.24 -1.71
C ALA A 65 -1.97 -3.31 -0.83
N MET A 66 -1.78 -1.99 -0.95
CA MET A 66 -2.36 -1.01 -0.04
C MET A 66 -3.89 -1.05 0.03
N PRO A 67 -4.65 -1.11 -1.09
CA PRO A 67 -6.11 -1.19 -1.00
C PRO A 67 -6.61 -2.43 -0.26
N LEU A 68 -5.89 -3.55 -0.38
CA LEU A 68 -6.22 -4.81 0.27
C LEU A 68 -5.91 -4.75 1.77
N SER A 69 -4.79 -4.13 2.15
CA SER A 69 -4.33 -4.05 3.54
C SER A 69 -5.00 -2.93 4.36
N LEU A 70 -5.30 -1.80 3.73
CA LEU A 70 -5.76 -0.57 4.41
C LEU A 70 -7.24 -0.27 4.20
N GLY A 71 -7.89 -0.78 3.15
CA GLY A 71 -9.25 -0.38 2.80
C GLY A 71 -10.27 -0.59 3.93
N HIS A 72 -10.16 -1.69 4.68
CA HIS A 72 -11.02 -2.02 5.81
C HIS A 72 -10.63 -1.27 7.12
N ARG A 73 -9.50 -0.58 7.13
CA ARG A 73 -8.98 0.18 8.29
C ARG A 73 -9.33 1.66 8.22
N LEU A 74 -9.86 2.13 7.09
CA LEU A 74 -10.32 3.50 6.95
C LEU A 74 -11.53 3.76 7.85
N LYS A 75 -11.50 4.89 8.57
CA LYS A 75 -12.65 5.34 9.35
C LYS A 75 -13.81 5.64 8.42
N LYS A 76 -14.92 4.92 8.59
CA LYS A 76 -16.13 5.13 7.81
C LYS A 76 -16.74 6.47 8.18
N ASP A 77 -16.94 7.32 7.18
CA ASP A 77 -17.76 8.52 7.33
C ASP A 77 -19.24 8.07 7.41
N PRO A 78 -19.95 8.31 8.53
CA PRO A 78 -21.36 7.95 8.66
C PRO A 78 -22.26 8.63 7.62
N THR A 79 -21.80 9.74 7.04
CA THR A 79 -22.56 10.55 6.08
C THR A 79 -22.27 10.20 4.62
N ASP A 80 -21.25 9.38 4.33
CA ASP A 80 -20.92 8.96 2.96
C ASP A 80 -21.52 7.56 2.65
N PRO A 81 -22.64 7.48 1.91
CA PRO A 81 -23.32 6.21 1.60
C PRO A 81 -22.50 5.30 0.67
N VAL A 82 -21.49 5.84 -0.04
CA VAL A 82 -20.65 5.10 -0.99
C VAL A 82 -19.22 4.92 -0.49
N PHE A 83 -18.98 5.14 0.81
CA PHE A 83 -17.67 4.96 1.45
C PHE A 83 -17.03 3.61 1.12
N ASP A 84 -17.81 2.54 1.22
CA ASP A 84 -17.34 1.16 1.02
C ASP A 84 -16.81 0.94 -0.41
N THR A 85 -17.42 1.59 -1.41
CA THR A 85 -16.99 1.55 -2.82
C THR A 85 -15.79 2.46 -3.08
N LYS A 86 -15.62 3.56 -2.32
CA LYS A 86 -14.54 4.53 -2.47
C LYS A 86 -13.22 4.14 -1.79
N ARG A 87 -13.21 3.14 -0.91
CA ARG A 87 -12.00 2.73 -0.16
C ARG A 87 -10.75 2.59 -1.04
N LYS A 88 -10.88 1.90 -2.17
CA LYS A 88 -9.75 1.69 -3.10
C LYS A 88 -9.25 3.00 -3.70
N SER A 89 -10.15 3.87 -4.16
CA SER A 89 -9.76 5.15 -4.76
C SER A 89 -9.16 6.12 -3.73
N LEU A 90 -9.63 6.10 -2.48
CA LEU A 90 -9.05 6.88 -1.39
C LEU A 90 -7.61 6.46 -1.09
N VAL A 91 -7.36 5.15 -0.96
CA VAL A 91 -6.01 4.62 -0.70
C VAL A 91 -5.07 4.92 -1.87
N LEU A 92 -5.48 4.63 -3.11
CA LEU A 92 -4.66 4.91 -4.28
C LEU A 92 -4.42 6.41 -4.50
N GLY A 93 -5.41 7.25 -4.20
CA GLY A 93 -5.27 8.70 -4.26
C GLY A 93 -4.33 9.25 -3.18
N ALA A 94 -4.27 8.65 -2.00
CA ALA A 94 -3.28 9.00 -0.99
C ALA A 94 -1.86 8.57 -1.42
N LEU A 95 -1.71 7.35 -1.92
CA LEU A 95 -0.44 6.82 -2.42
C LEU A 95 0.13 7.69 -3.55
N ARG A 96 -0.67 8.00 -4.56
CA ARG A 96 -0.21 8.79 -5.72
C ARG A 96 0.25 10.19 -5.34
N ARG A 97 -0.46 10.86 -4.42
CA ARG A 97 -0.07 12.19 -3.91
C ARG A 97 1.24 12.20 -3.13
N ILE A 98 1.67 11.05 -2.59
CA ILE A 98 2.93 10.90 -1.86
C ILE A 98 4.04 10.45 -2.81
N ALA A 99 3.73 9.51 -3.71
CA ALA A 99 4.67 8.95 -4.67
C ALA A 99 5.14 9.98 -5.72
N ASP A 100 4.31 10.97 -6.06
CA ASP A 100 4.64 12.04 -6.98
C ASP A 100 4.12 13.39 -6.45
N PRO A 101 4.91 14.07 -5.60
CA PRO A 101 4.53 15.36 -5.03
C PRO A 101 4.46 16.48 -6.08
N GLU A 102 5.30 16.42 -7.12
CA GLU A 102 5.41 17.48 -8.12
C GLU A 102 4.27 17.45 -9.15
N ALA A 103 3.77 16.27 -9.53
CA ALA A 103 2.63 16.16 -10.45
C ALA A 103 1.32 16.75 -9.91
N PHE A 104 1.22 17.07 -8.62
CA PHE A 104 0.02 17.67 -8.01
C PHE A 104 0.22 19.11 -7.50
N ALA A 105 1.44 19.64 -7.52
CA ALA A 105 1.72 21.04 -7.17
C ALA A 105 1.41 22.02 -8.32
N VAL A 106 1.28 21.52 -9.56
CA VAL A 106 1.07 22.33 -10.78
C VAL A 106 -0.43 22.58 -11.08
N THR A 107 -1.33 22.08 -10.24
CA THR A 107 -2.80 22.24 -10.40
C THR A 107 -3.44 23.16 -9.35
N ALA A 108 -2.65 24.02 -8.69
CA ALA A 108 -3.13 25.05 -7.77
C ALA A 108 -3.10 26.44 -8.42
#